data_AF-R7IU08-F1
#
_entry.id   AF-R7IU08-F1
#
_cell.length_a   1.000
_cell.length_b   1.000
_cell.length_c   1.000
_cell.angle_alpha   90.00
_cell.angle_beta   90.00
_cell.angle_gamma   90.00
#
_symmetry.space_group_name_H-M   'P 1'
#
loop_
_entity.id
_entity.type
_entity.pdbx_description
1 polymer ?
#
loop_
_entity_poly.entity_id
_entity_poly.type
_entity_poly.pdbx_seq_one_letter_code
_entity_poly.pdbx_strand_id
1 'polypeptide(L)'
;MIQNNAKAAFTSASIHNLNAVIQGSLTSSTIESLNTRNSSNSAALYNSPANPSYTSVVDTRTVPSLLNPVAKGQKIPLSSFSAEGLDVRLGWNVKNSVCDIDVSAFLLSSQGKVPGDDWFVFYGQPQSPDHSVLFSQINDPWDREKIAVHFSRLNPAVEKIVFVLTIHEALQNHLNFSMVKDACIRIMDSSSGQELVSYRMDQYYSNVISMMIGELYKYKGSWKFHAIGDGVAKDLKGLCELYGVRVL
;
A
#
# COMPACT_ATOMS: atom_id res chain seq x y z
N MET A 1 -9.50 46.43 -23.25
CA MET A 1 -8.54 45.98 -22.22
C MET A 1 -9.31 45.48 -21.01
N ILE A 2 -9.54 44.17 -20.90
CA ILE A 2 -9.77 43.44 -19.64
C ILE A 2 -9.20 42.04 -19.89
N GLN A 3 -8.16 41.66 -19.13
CA GLN A 3 -7.44 40.39 -19.27
C GLN A 3 -8.09 39.28 -18.45
N ASN A 4 -8.13 38.08 -19.05
CA ASN A 4 -8.49 36.80 -18.45
C ASN A 4 -7.44 36.35 -17.42
N ASN A 5 -7.87 35.95 -16.22
CA ASN A 5 -7.03 35.19 -15.29
C ASN A 5 -7.33 33.70 -15.39
N ALA A 6 -6.36 32.95 -15.92
CA ALA A 6 -6.36 31.50 -15.98
C ALA A 6 -6.13 30.91 -14.58
N LYS A 7 -7.00 29.98 -14.17
CA LYS A 7 -6.72 29.03 -13.08
C LYS A 7 -5.60 28.09 -13.56
N ALA A 8 -4.42 28.19 -12.96
CA ALA A 8 -3.37 27.21 -13.17
C ALA A 8 -3.77 25.90 -12.49
N ALA A 9 -4.13 24.90 -13.29
CA ALA A 9 -4.24 23.51 -12.87
C ALA A 9 -2.81 22.98 -12.67
N PHE A 10 -2.47 22.61 -11.43
CA PHE A 10 -1.20 21.93 -11.15
C PHE A 10 -1.34 20.47 -11.59
N THR A 11 -0.70 20.11 -12.70
CA THR A 11 -0.63 18.75 -13.23
C THR A 11 0.57 17.99 -12.65
N SER A 12 0.50 16.65 -12.67
CA SER A 12 1.42 15.68 -12.05
C SER A 12 2.89 15.74 -12.53
N ALA A 13 3.25 16.67 -13.41
CA ALA A 13 4.61 16.85 -13.90
C ALA A 13 5.62 17.28 -12.82
N SER A 14 5.17 17.76 -11.66
CA SER A 14 6.07 18.19 -10.56
C SER A 14 6.54 17.05 -9.64
N ILE A 15 5.99 15.83 -9.76
CA ILE A 15 6.39 14.68 -8.93
C ILE A 15 7.48 13.84 -9.61
N HIS A 16 7.70 14.01 -10.92
CA HIS A 16 8.63 13.16 -11.68
C HIS A 16 10.13 13.46 -11.48
N ASN A 17 10.51 14.49 -10.71
CA ASN A 17 11.90 14.97 -10.65
C ASN A 17 12.72 14.55 -9.41
N LEU A 18 12.26 13.55 -8.64
CA LEU A 18 13.03 12.97 -7.51
C LEU A 18 13.41 11.49 -7.71
N ASN A 19 12.83 10.80 -8.69
CA ASN A 19 12.98 9.34 -8.83
C ASN A 19 14.21 8.90 -9.66
N ALA A 20 15.16 9.79 -9.95
CA ALA A 20 16.30 9.47 -10.80
C ALA A 20 17.53 8.87 -10.06
N VAL A 21 17.47 8.62 -8.74
CA VAL A 21 18.70 8.34 -7.94
C VAL A 21 18.77 6.97 -7.26
N ILE A 22 17.81 6.05 -7.41
CA ILE A 22 17.92 4.75 -6.73
C ILE A 22 17.81 3.58 -7.73
N GLN A 23 18.90 3.35 -8.46
CA GLN A 23 19.27 2.02 -8.95
C GLN A 23 20.42 1.48 -8.08
N GLY A 24 20.15 1.32 -6.79
CA GLY A 24 21.06 0.80 -5.77
C GLY A 24 20.27 0.30 -4.57
N SER A 25 20.88 -0.55 -3.75
CA SER A 25 20.28 -1.13 -2.53
C SER A 25 19.54 -0.08 -1.68
N LEU A 26 18.36 -0.43 -1.15
CA LEU A 26 17.58 0.43 -0.25
C LEU A 26 18.40 0.71 1.02
N THR A 27 18.74 1.98 1.27
CA THR A 27 19.48 2.36 2.48
C THR A 27 18.53 2.52 3.68
N SER A 28 19.05 2.36 4.90
CA SER A 28 18.44 2.76 6.17
C SER A 28 17.98 4.18 6.13
N SER A 29 18.80 5.09 5.59
CA SER A 29 18.40 6.48 5.43
C SER A 29 17.22 6.65 4.47
N THR A 30 17.10 5.81 3.44
CA THR A 30 15.96 5.82 2.53
C THR A 30 14.72 5.37 3.29
N ILE A 31 14.74 4.22 3.96
CA ILE A 31 13.58 3.71 4.71
C ILE A 31 13.21 4.62 5.90
N GLU A 32 14.19 5.19 6.60
CA GLU A 32 13.96 6.23 7.61
C GLU A 32 13.35 7.50 6.99
N SER A 33 13.75 7.89 5.79
CA SER A 33 13.11 9.00 5.06
C SER A 33 11.71 8.66 4.53
N LEU A 34 11.44 7.39 4.22
CA LEU A 34 10.10 6.88 3.89
C LEU A 34 9.20 6.86 5.12
N ASN A 35 9.78 6.66 6.31
CA ASN A 35 9.12 6.96 7.57
C ASN A 35 9.00 8.48 7.76
N THR A 36 10.00 9.32 7.44
CA THR A 36 10.08 10.75 7.85
C THR A 36 9.85 11.80 6.75
N ARG A 37 8.96 11.55 5.78
CA ARG A 37 8.81 12.45 4.62
C ARG A 37 8.55 13.90 5.02
N ASN A 38 9.45 14.76 4.56
CA ASN A 38 9.56 16.18 4.91
C ASN A 38 8.25 16.92 4.60
N SER A 39 7.62 17.45 5.65
CA SER A 39 6.39 18.26 5.61
C SER A 39 6.60 19.67 5.01
N SER A 40 7.50 19.82 4.05
CA SER A 40 7.96 21.14 3.57
C SER A 40 6.89 21.97 2.85
N ASN A 41 5.71 21.41 2.59
CA ASN A 41 4.56 22.20 2.12
C ASN A 41 3.57 22.60 3.24
N SER A 42 3.82 22.21 4.48
CA SER A 42 2.99 22.57 5.64
C SER A 42 3.60 23.65 6.53
N ALA A 43 4.92 23.90 6.42
CA ALA A 43 5.65 24.79 7.32
C ALA A 43 5.64 26.28 6.94
N ALA A 44 5.21 26.66 5.73
CA ALA A 44 5.22 28.06 5.28
C ALA A 44 4.02 28.91 5.73
N LEU A 45 3.09 28.36 6.52
CA LEU A 45 1.87 29.07 6.96
C LEU A 45 1.86 29.48 8.45
N TYR A 46 2.91 29.16 9.22
CA TYR A 46 2.99 29.51 10.64
C TYR A 46 3.61 30.90 10.86
N ASN A 47 2.94 31.95 10.39
CA ASN A 47 3.12 33.28 10.97
C ASN A 47 1.89 34.18 10.66
N SER A 48 0.79 33.96 11.39
CA SER A 48 -0.27 34.95 11.57
C SER A 48 -1.05 34.69 12.86
N PRO A 49 -1.25 35.72 13.71
CA PRO A 49 -1.98 35.58 14.96
C PRO A 49 -3.48 35.80 14.72
N ALA A 50 -4.21 34.73 14.43
CA ALA A 50 -5.64 34.58 14.70
C ALA A 50 -5.98 33.11 14.48
N ASN A 51 -6.61 32.48 15.46
CA ASN A 51 -6.91 31.05 15.49
C ASN A 51 -8.27 30.79 14.83
N PRO A 52 -8.38 30.23 13.61
CA PRO A 52 -9.56 29.48 13.23
C PRO A 52 -9.34 28.01 13.63
N SER A 53 -10.30 27.44 14.36
CA SER A 53 -10.35 26.01 14.63
C SER A 53 -10.36 25.24 13.30
N TYR A 54 -9.19 24.72 12.88
CA TYR A 54 -9.10 23.82 11.73
C TYR A 54 -9.67 22.47 12.14
N THR A 55 -10.95 22.25 11.86
CA THR A 55 -11.49 20.89 11.81
C THR A 55 -10.90 20.21 10.59
N SER A 56 -9.88 19.38 10.79
CA SER A 56 -9.31 18.53 9.74
C SER A 56 -10.38 17.55 9.26
N VAL A 57 -11.01 17.83 8.11
CA VAL A 57 -12.02 16.97 7.51
C VAL A 57 -11.34 15.67 7.06
N VAL A 58 -11.82 14.53 7.57
CA VAL A 58 -11.36 13.22 7.11
C VAL A 58 -11.98 12.92 5.75
N ASP A 59 -11.15 12.79 4.70
CA ASP A 59 -11.57 12.28 3.39
C ASP A 59 -12.06 10.83 3.53
N THR A 60 -13.37 10.66 3.64
CA THR A 60 -14.01 9.35 3.82
C THR A 60 -14.56 8.88 2.48
N ARG A 61 -14.11 7.71 2.02
CA ARG A 61 -14.61 7.05 0.82
C ARG A 61 -15.74 6.09 1.16
N THR A 62 -16.65 5.90 0.21
CA THR A 62 -17.69 4.88 0.30
C THR A 62 -17.04 3.50 0.31
N VAL A 63 -17.48 2.63 1.22
CA VAL A 63 -16.99 1.24 1.24
C VAL A 63 -17.69 0.46 0.12
N PRO A 64 -16.94 -0.25 -0.75
CA PRO A 64 -17.56 -1.00 -1.84
C PRO A 64 -18.32 -2.21 -1.29
N SER A 65 -19.38 -2.62 -2.00
CA SER A 65 -19.97 -3.94 -1.77
C SER A 65 -18.96 -5.02 -2.16
N LEU A 66 -18.63 -5.89 -1.22
CA LEU A 66 -17.76 -7.02 -1.45
C LEU A 66 -18.58 -8.15 -2.08
N LEU A 67 -18.25 -8.53 -3.32
CA LEU A 67 -19.00 -9.51 -4.11
C LEU A 67 -18.65 -10.94 -3.70
N ASN A 68 -17.38 -11.19 -3.39
CA ASN A 68 -16.86 -12.51 -3.00
C ASN A 68 -16.11 -12.44 -1.66
N PRO A 69 -16.80 -12.10 -0.55
CA PRO A 69 -16.16 -11.87 0.74
C PRO A 69 -15.69 -13.17 1.38
N VAL A 70 -14.51 -13.12 2.00
CA VAL A 70 -13.96 -14.18 2.85
C VAL A 70 -13.74 -13.68 4.27
N ALA A 71 -13.62 -14.60 5.22
CA ALA A 71 -13.27 -14.30 6.60
C ALA A 71 -11.76 -14.39 6.84
N LYS A 72 -11.30 -13.75 7.92
CA LYS A 72 -9.93 -13.86 8.41
C LYS A 72 -9.49 -15.32 8.53
N GLY A 73 -8.29 -15.64 8.06
CA GLY A 73 -7.69 -16.97 8.03
C GLY A 73 -8.12 -17.87 6.87
N GLN A 74 -9.14 -17.49 6.09
CA GLN A 74 -9.58 -18.30 4.95
C GLN A 74 -8.60 -18.24 3.78
N LYS A 75 -8.47 -19.39 3.09
CA LYS A 75 -7.51 -19.62 2.00
C LYS A 75 -8.22 -20.09 0.75
N ILE A 76 -8.50 -19.17 -0.18
CA ILE A 76 -9.29 -19.44 -1.38
C ILE A 76 -8.38 -19.66 -2.59
N PRO A 77 -8.58 -20.74 -3.37
CA PRO A 77 -7.91 -20.91 -4.66
C PRO A 77 -8.31 -19.81 -5.63
N LEU A 78 -7.34 -19.26 -6.37
CA LEU A 78 -7.62 -18.40 -7.51
C LEU A 78 -7.68 -19.29 -8.75
N SER A 79 -8.86 -19.88 -8.98
CA SER A 79 -9.04 -21.01 -9.90
C SER A 79 -8.88 -20.63 -11.37
N SER A 80 -9.25 -19.41 -11.76
CA SER A 80 -9.07 -18.88 -13.12
C SER A 80 -8.96 -17.36 -13.07
N PHE A 81 -7.94 -16.82 -13.72
CA PHE A 81 -7.80 -15.40 -14.04
C PHE A 81 -7.11 -15.30 -15.42
N SER A 82 -7.27 -14.15 -16.05
CA SER A 82 -6.78 -13.81 -17.37
C SER A 82 -5.25 -13.76 -17.44
N ALA A 83 -4.68 -13.84 -18.65
CA ALA A 83 -3.23 -13.81 -18.84
C ALA A 83 -2.59 -12.47 -18.42
N GLU A 84 -3.40 -11.41 -18.40
CA GLU A 84 -3.08 -10.06 -17.94
C GLU A 84 -2.79 -10.02 -16.44
N GLY A 85 -3.25 -11.01 -15.66
CA GLY A 85 -2.94 -11.15 -14.24
C GLY A 85 -4.03 -10.62 -13.31
N LEU A 86 -3.61 -10.07 -12.18
CA LEU A 86 -4.51 -9.61 -11.11
C LEU A 86 -4.26 -8.16 -10.73
N ASP A 87 -5.35 -7.45 -10.46
CA ASP A 87 -5.34 -6.14 -9.83
C ASP A 87 -5.75 -6.32 -8.37
N VAL A 88 -4.79 -6.16 -7.45
CA VAL A 88 -5.04 -6.14 -6.00
C VAL A 88 -5.37 -4.71 -5.62
N ARG A 89 -6.64 -4.44 -5.29
CA ARG A 89 -7.13 -3.11 -4.92
C ARG A 89 -7.32 -3.01 -3.43
N LEU A 90 -6.85 -1.91 -2.84
CA LEU A 90 -6.91 -1.68 -1.41
C LEU A 90 -7.61 -0.37 -1.10
N GLY A 91 -8.52 -0.42 -0.14
CA GLY A 91 -9.27 0.73 0.35
C GLY A 91 -9.24 0.78 1.86
N TRP A 92 -9.37 1.98 2.42
CA TRP A 92 -9.50 2.21 3.86
C TRP A 92 -10.09 3.59 4.11
N ASN A 93 -10.58 3.78 5.34
CA ASN A 93 -10.92 5.07 5.90
C ASN A 93 -10.16 5.26 7.21
N VAL A 94 -10.02 6.51 7.64
CA VAL A 94 -9.40 6.84 8.92
C VAL A 94 -10.42 7.48 9.85
N LYS A 95 -10.16 7.40 11.15
CA LYS A 95 -10.89 8.13 12.20
C LYS A 95 -10.09 9.35 12.65
N ASN A 96 -8.76 9.30 12.47
CA ASN A 96 -7.83 10.39 12.71
C ASN A 96 -7.23 10.82 11.37
N SER A 97 -7.41 12.09 11.00
CA SER A 97 -6.91 12.65 9.73
C SER A 97 -5.39 12.74 9.62
N VAL A 98 -4.67 12.55 10.73
CA VAL A 98 -3.20 12.44 10.75
C VAL A 98 -2.74 11.06 10.26
N CYS A 99 -3.61 10.04 10.28
CA CYS A 99 -3.26 8.73 9.74
C CYS A 99 -3.11 8.80 8.22
N ASP A 100 -1.87 8.70 7.76
CA ASP A 100 -1.52 8.44 6.38
C ASP A 100 -1.15 6.96 6.27
N ILE A 101 -1.84 6.23 5.39
CA ILE A 101 -1.67 4.77 5.24
C ILE A 101 -1.05 4.53 3.88
N ASP A 102 0.03 3.74 3.86
CA ASP A 102 0.67 3.28 2.64
C ASP A 102 0.43 1.78 2.45
N VAL A 103 0.25 1.35 1.19
CA VAL A 103 0.34 -0.05 0.79
C VAL A 103 1.76 -0.38 0.35
N SER A 104 2.23 -1.56 0.75
CA SER A 104 3.42 -2.18 0.17
C SER A 104 3.22 -3.67 -0.09
N ALA A 105 4.08 -4.23 -0.95
CA ALA A 105 4.09 -5.64 -1.31
C ALA A 105 5.51 -6.23 -1.17
N PHE A 106 5.65 -7.31 -0.41
CA PHE A 106 6.89 -8.07 -0.31
C PHE A 106 6.79 -9.33 -1.18
N LEU A 107 7.68 -9.48 -2.16
CA LEU A 107 7.75 -10.65 -3.03
C LEU A 107 8.74 -11.65 -2.43
N LEU A 108 8.21 -12.73 -1.89
CA LEU A 108 8.93 -13.68 -1.06
C LEU A 108 9.20 -15.00 -1.78
N SER A 109 10.39 -15.52 -1.54
CA SER A 109 10.79 -16.88 -1.88
C SER A 109 10.13 -17.92 -0.98
N SER A 110 10.39 -19.20 -1.26
CA SER A 110 9.94 -20.33 -0.43
C SER A 110 10.48 -20.28 1.00
N GLN A 111 11.57 -19.54 1.23
CA GLN A 111 12.15 -19.29 2.55
C GLN A 111 11.42 -18.17 3.32
N GLY A 112 10.39 -17.55 2.73
CA GLY A 112 9.65 -16.44 3.34
C GLY A 112 10.44 -15.13 3.40
N LYS A 113 11.47 -15.00 2.57
CA LYS A 113 12.33 -13.81 2.47
C LYS A 113 12.38 -13.30 1.03
N VAL A 114 12.60 -12.01 0.86
CA VAL A 114 12.82 -11.42 -0.46
C VAL A 114 14.07 -12.01 -1.13
N PRO A 115 14.06 -12.28 -2.45
CA PRO A 115 15.26 -12.70 -3.18
C PRO A 115 16.39 -11.65 -3.18
N GLY A 116 16.01 -10.38 -3.07
CA GLY A 116 16.90 -9.22 -2.99
C GLY A 116 16.13 -8.00 -2.46
N ASP A 117 16.86 -6.97 -2.04
CA ASP A 117 16.26 -5.77 -1.40
C ASP A 117 15.25 -5.06 -2.31
N ASP A 118 15.41 -5.19 -3.63
CA ASP A 118 14.57 -4.65 -4.69
C ASP A 118 13.27 -5.45 -4.94
N TRP A 119 13.06 -6.58 -4.26
CA TRP A 119 11.82 -7.39 -4.32
C TRP A 119 10.77 -6.94 -3.29
N PHE A 120 10.79 -5.66 -2.97
CA PHE A 120 9.86 -4.97 -2.09
C PHE A 120 9.28 -3.77 -2.85
N VAL A 121 7.98 -3.79 -3.13
CA VAL A 121 7.30 -2.80 -3.95
C VAL A 121 6.47 -1.87 -3.07
N PHE A 122 6.65 -0.56 -3.26
CA PHE A 122 5.95 0.51 -2.55
C PHE A 122 6.02 1.79 -3.42
N TYR A 123 5.43 2.91 -2.99
CA TYR A 123 5.38 4.13 -3.81
C TYR A 123 6.74 4.64 -4.34
N GLY A 124 7.84 4.46 -3.58
CA GLY A 124 9.18 4.93 -3.94
C GLY A 124 9.95 3.93 -4.82
N GLN A 125 9.51 2.68 -4.83
CA GLN A 125 9.96 1.64 -5.76
C GLN A 125 8.72 0.96 -6.33
N PRO A 126 8.05 1.60 -7.31
CA PRO A 126 6.69 1.22 -7.70
C PRO A 126 6.64 -0.03 -8.57
N GLN A 127 7.76 -0.70 -8.83
CA GLN A 127 7.81 -1.91 -9.63
C GLN A 127 8.87 -2.88 -9.10
N SER A 128 8.60 -4.18 -9.20
CA SER A 128 9.60 -5.22 -8.95
C SER A 128 10.65 -5.28 -10.08
N PRO A 129 11.81 -5.92 -9.87
CA PRO A 129 12.91 -5.96 -10.85
C PRO A 129 12.56 -6.69 -12.14
N ASP A 130 11.62 -7.63 -12.08
CA ASP A 130 11.08 -8.37 -13.21
C ASP A 130 9.84 -7.71 -13.85
N HIS A 131 9.44 -6.53 -13.35
CA HIS A 131 8.24 -5.81 -13.75
C HIS A 131 6.95 -6.64 -13.65
N SER A 132 6.93 -7.66 -12.79
CA SER A 132 5.76 -8.50 -12.55
C SER A 132 4.80 -7.89 -11.55
N VAL A 133 5.28 -7.07 -10.61
CA VAL A 133 4.45 -6.41 -9.59
C VAL A 133 4.60 -4.91 -9.72
N LEU A 134 3.48 -4.19 -9.82
CA LEU A 134 3.46 -2.74 -10.00
C LEU A 134 2.50 -2.07 -9.02
N PHE A 135 3.00 -1.07 -8.31
CA PHE A 135 2.21 -0.18 -7.47
C PHE A 135 1.69 1.02 -8.26
N SER A 136 0.47 1.44 -7.94
CA SER A 136 -0.12 2.69 -8.45
C SER A 136 -1.12 3.26 -7.45
N GLN A 137 -1.15 4.58 -7.33
CA GLN A 137 -2.28 5.28 -6.75
C GLN A 137 -3.40 5.34 -7.79
N ILE A 138 -4.64 5.15 -7.34
CA ILE A 138 -5.80 5.12 -8.23
C ILE A 138 -6.82 6.17 -7.82
N ASN A 139 -7.39 6.83 -8.83
CA ASN A 139 -8.52 7.72 -8.64
C ASN A 139 -9.82 6.93 -8.78
N ASP A 140 -10.16 6.18 -7.73
CA ASP A 140 -11.35 5.35 -7.65
C ASP A 140 -12.24 5.79 -6.46
N PRO A 141 -13.58 5.71 -6.57
CA PRO A 141 -14.49 6.12 -5.49
C PRO A 141 -14.35 5.32 -4.19
N TRP A 142 -13.74 4.13 -4.26
CA TRP A 142 -13.71 3.16 -3.17
C TRP A 142 -12.27 2.81 -2.78
N ASP A 143 -11.47 2.41 -3.76
CA ASP A 143 -10.10 1.93 -3.53
C ASP A 143 -9.11 3.09 -3.65
N ARG A 144 -8.09 3.11 -2.80
CA ARG A 144 -7.05 4.16 -2.77
C ARG A 144 -5.83 3.78 -3.59
N GLU A 145 -5.40 2.53 -3.46
CA GLU A 145 -4.16 2.05 -4.05
C GLU A 145 -4.33 0.69 -4.69
N LYS A 146 -3.46 0.41 -5.66
CA LYS A 146 -3.50 -0.80 -6.46
C LYS A 146 -2.11 -1.40 -6.63
N ILE A 147 -2.01 -2.71 -6.42
CA ILE A 147 -0.88 -3.53 -6.82
C ILE A 147 -1.32 -4.45 -7.98
N ALA A 148 -0.77 -4.24 -9.18
CA ALA A 148 -0.96 -5.16 -10.30
C ALA A 148 0.07 -6.31 -10.22
N VAL A 149 -0.34 -7.54 -10.56
CA VAL A 149 0.50 -8.75 -10.53
C VAL A 149 0.38 -9.50 -11.85
N HIS A 150 1.48 -9.55 -12.61
CA HIS A 150 1.62 -10.23 -13.90
C HIS A 150 2.40 -11.54 -13.74
N PHE A 151 1.69 -12.64 -13.52
CA PHE A 151 2.30 -13.95 -13.25
C PHE A 151 3.17 -14.50 -14.39
N SER A 152 2.94 -14.10 -15.64
CA SER A 152 3.77 -14.50 -16.78
C SER A 152 5.18 -13.94 -16.75
N ARG A 153 5.39 -12.82 -16.02
CA ARG A 153 6.70 -12.18 -15.83
C ARG A 153 7.33 -12.51 -14.48
N LEU A 154 6.55 -13.05 -13.55
CA LEU A 154 6.96 -13.27 -12.17
C LEU A 154 8.11 -14.28 -12.11
N ASN A 155 9.22 -13.86 -11.50
CA ASN A 155 10.38 -14.71 -11.29
C ASN A 155 9.97 -15.99 -10.54
N PRO A 156 10.35 -17.18 -11.05
CA PRO A 156 9.99 -18.46 -10.44
C PRO A 156 10.45 -18.65 -8.99
N ALA A 157 11.45 -17.88 -8.53
CA ALA A 157 11.89 -17.89 -7.15
C ALA A 157 10.85 -17.29 -6.19
N VAL A 158 9.92 -16.46 -6.67
CA VAL A 158 8.83 -15.89 -5.88
C VAL A 158 7.68 -16.88 -5.78
N GLU A 159 7.37 -17.29 -4.55
CA GLU A 159 6.28 -18.21 -4.25
C GLU A 159 5.17 -17.56 -3.42
N LYS A 160 5.37 -16.33 -2.96
CA LYS A 160 4.44 -15.60 -2.11
C LYS A 160 4.57 -14.08 -2.32
N ILE A 161 3.46 -13.37 -2.25
CA ILE A 161 3.40 -11.90 -2.27
C ILE A 161 2.55 -11.49 -1.07
N VAL A 162 3.14 -10.78 -0.10
CA VAL A 162 2.44 -10.30 1.09
C VAL A 162 2.11 -8.82 0.92
N PHE A 163 0.85 -8.44 1.13
CA PHE A 163 0.41 -7.05 1.10
C PHE A 163 0.28 -6.51 2.51
N VAL A 164 0.88 -5.35 2.74
CA VAL A 164 0.96 -4.73 4.06
C VAL A 164 0.42 -3.31 3.99
N LEU A 165 -0.40 -2.95 4.98
CA LEU A 165 -0.76 -1.57 5.29
C LEU A 165 0.13 -1.07 6.41
N THR A 166 0.72 0.11 6.27
CA THR A 166 1.53 0.76 7.32
C THR A 166 1.03 2.18 7.55
N ILE A 167 0.97 2.61 8.82
CA ILE A 167 0.73 4.02 9.13
C ILE A 167 2.07 4.77 9.08
N HIS A 168 2.17 5.79 8.25
CA HIS A 168 3.35 6.65 8.16
C HIS A 168 3.58 7.40 9.50
N GLU A 169 4.82 7.45 9.97
CA GLU A 169 5.22 8.05 11.27
C GLU A 169 4.38 7.61 12.48
N ALA A 170 3.92 6.37 12.48
CA ALA A 170 3.03 5.88 13.52
C ALA A 170 3.61 6.05 14.94
N LEU A 171 4.91 5.80 15.11
CA LEU A 171 5.57 5.86 16.41
C LEU A 171 5.71 7.31 16.90
N GLN A 172 6.16 8.19 16.02
CA GLN A 172 6.44 9.60 16.29
C GLN A 172 5.13 10.36 16.56
N ASN A 173 4.06 10.03 15.84
CA ASN A 173 2.76 10.69 15.96
C ASN A 173 1.77 9.93 16.85
N HIS A 174 2.21 8.86 17.53
CA HIS A 174 1.38 8.01 18.39
C HIS A 174 0.10 7.47 17.69
N LEU A 175 0.22 7.14 16.41
CA LEU A 175 -0.86 6.61 15.59
C LEU A 175 -0.87 5.09 15.65
N ASN A 176 -2.04 4.50 15.44
CA ASN A 176 -2.21 3.04 15.46
C ASN A 176 -3.47 2.63 14.71
N PHE A 177 -3.60 1.33 14.44
CA PHE A 177 -4.68 0.79 13.62
C PHE A 177 -6.07 0.95 14.25
N SER A 178 -6.21 1.23 15.57
CA SER A 178 -7.52 1.58 16.14
C SER A 178 -8.11 2.87 15.55
N MET A 179 -7.25 3.72 14.99
CA MET A 179 -7.58 4.96 14.27
C MET A 179 -7.90 4.74 12.78
N VAL A 180 -7.81 3.50 12.30
CA VAL A 180 -8.19 3.10 10.93
C VAL A 180 -9.55 2.37 10.98
N LYS A 181 -10.28 2.37 9.87
CA LYS A 181 -11.50 1.58 9.68
C LYS A 181 -11.69 1.23 8.22
N ASP A 182 -12.62 0.32 7.96
CA ASP A 182 -13.06 -0.04 6.61
C ASP A 182 -11.94 -0.53 5.68
N ALA A 183 -10.80 -0.96 6.24
CA ALA A 183 -9.69 -1.48 5.47
C ALA A 183 -10.10 -2.76 4.76
N CYS A 184 -9.92 -2.79 3.44
CA CYS A 184 -10.26 -3.91 2.60
C CYS A 184 -9.23 -4.16 1.51
N ILE A 185 -9.17 -5.41 1.07
CA ILE A 185 -8.39 -5.87 -0.07
C ILE A 185 -9.32 -6.63 -1.00
N ARG A 186 -9.24 -6.34 -2.30
CA ARG A 186 -10.04 -6.98 -3.35
C ARG A 186 -9.10 -7.46 -4.45
N ILE A 187 -9.22 -8.72 -4.81
CA ILE A 187 -8.45 -9.34 -5.88
C ILE A 187 -9.33 -9.36 -7.11
N MET A 188 -8.96 -8.57 -8.11
CA MET A 188 -9.71 -8.42 -9.35
C MET A 188 -8.95 -9.13 -10.48
N ASP A 189 -9.67 -9.74 -11.39
CA ASP A 189 -9.10 -10.13 -12.68
C ASP A 189 -8.74 -8.87 -13.49
N SER A 190 -7.49 -8.73 -13.94
CA SER A 190 -7.03 -7.49 -14.58
C SER A 190 -7.69 -7.20 -15.93
N SER A 191 -8.09 -8.23 -16.67
CA SER A 191 -8.71 -8.07 -17.99
C SER A 191 -10.20 -7.70 -17.90
N SER A 192 -10.97 -8.49 -17.16
CA SER A 192 -12.42 -8.34 -17.05
C SER A 192 -12.87 -7.34 -15.99
N GLY A 193 -12.01 -7.03 -15.01
CA GLY A 193 -12.38 -6.26 -13.83
C GLY A 193 -13.31 -7.02 -12.87
N GLN A 194 -13.48 -8.34 -13.04
CA GLN A 194 -14.28 -9.17 -12.15
C GLN A 194 -13.61 -9.32 -10.78
N GLU A 195 -14.35 -9.13 -9.69
CA GLU A 195 -13.85 -9.45 -8.35
C GLU A 195 -13.80 -10.97 -8.17
N LEU A 196 -12.62 -11.51 -7.87
CA LEU A 196 -12.41 -12.94 -7.62
C LEU A 196 -12.57 -13.30 -6.15
N VAL A 197 -12.04 -12.44 -5.27
CA VAL A 197 -12.15 -12.59 -3.82
C VAL A 197 -11.93 -11.23 -3.15
N SER A 198 -12.58 -11.01 -2.03
CA SER A 198 -12.38 -9.80 -1.23
C SER A 198 -12.38 -10.10 0.27
N TYR A 199 -11.68 -9.27 1.02
CA TYR A 199 -11.62 -9.35 2.46
C TYR A 199 -11.69 -7.94 3.05
N ARG A 200 -12.57 -7.75 4.05
CA ARG A 200 -12.62 -6.55 4.87
C ARG A 200 -12.18 -6.90 6.27
N MET A 201 -11.26 -6.10 6.81
CA MET A 201 -10.83 -6.23 8.19
C MET A 201 -11.93 -5.78 9.15
N ASP A 202 -12.13 -6.58 10.19
CA ASP A 202 -13.05 -6.36 11.29
C ASP A 202 -12.33 -6.08 12.63
N GLN A 203 -11.02 -6.31 12.68
CA GLN A 203 -10.20 -6.19 13.89
C GLN A 203 -9.14 -5.08 13.74
N TYR A 204 -9.15 -4.14 14.70
CA TYR A 204 -8.27 -2.98 14.74
C TYR A 204 -7.81 -2.76 16.18
N TYR A 205 -6.52 -2.52 16.39
CA TYR A 205 -5.92 -2.54 17.73
C TYR A 205 -5.04 -1.32 17.99
N SER A 206 -5.00 -0.87 19.24
CA SER A 206 -4.22 0.30 19.67
C SER A 206 -2.72 0.04 19.77
N ASN A 207 -2.31 -1.22 19.86
CA ASN A 207 -0.90 -1.65 19.91
C ASN A 207 -0.35 -2.09 18.53
N VAL A 208 -1.10 -1.86 17.45
CA VAL A 208 -0.72 -2.27 16.09
C VAL A 208 -0.48 -1.04 15.24
N ILE A 209 0.65 -1.01 14.52
CA ILE A 209 1.04 0.11 13.64
C ILE A 209 1.27 -0.31 12.19
N SER A 210 1.30 -1.61 11.92
CA SER A 210 1.31 -2.20 10.58
C SER A 210 0.46 -3.46 10.52
N MET A 211 -0.08 -3.78 9.35
CA MET A 211 -1.05 -4.86 9.17
C MET A 211 -0.77 -5.64 7.88
N MET A 212 -0.51 -6.94 8.00
CA MET A 212 -0.55 -7.85 6.84
C MET A 212 -2.02 -8.12 6.53
N ILE A 213 -2.56 -7.47 5.51
CA ILE A 213 -3.99 -7.58 5.17
C ILE A 213 -4.30 -8.88 4.41
N GLY A 214 -3.38 -9.34 3.58
CA GLY A 214 -3.52 -10.60 2.84
C GLY A 214 -2.25 -11.00 2.09
N GLU A 215 -2.24 -12.22 1.57
CA GLU A 215 -1.16 -12.71 0.73
C GLU A 215 -1.68 -13.51 -0.47
N LEU A 216 -0.96 -13.44 -1.57
CA LEU A 216 -1.00 -14.44 -2.65
C LEU A 216 0.11 -15.44 -2.39
N TYR A 217 -0.17 -16.73 -2.49
CA TYR A 217 0.87 -17.75 -2.35
C TYR A 217 0.63 -18.94 -3.27
N LYS A 218 1.72 -19.55 -3.71
CA LYS A 218 1.70 -20.74 -4.54
C LYS A 218 1.51 -21.97 -3.66
N TYR A 219 0.56 -22.82 -4.01
CA TYR A 219 0.28 -24.08 -3.35
C TYR A 219 0.02 -25.15 -4.40
N LYS A 220 0.89 -26.18 -4.43
CA LYS A 220 0.81 -27.28 -5.40
C LYS A 220 0.69 -26.81 -6.86
N GLY A 221 1.43 -25.77 -7.22
CA GLY A 221 1.47 -25.21 -8.58
C GLY A 221 0.40 -24.16 -8.89
N SER A 222 -0.59 -23.96 -8.02
CA SER A 222 -1.67 -22.97 -8.21
C SER A 222 -1.57 -21.83 -7.21
N TRP A 223 -1.99 -20.63 -7.61
CA TRP A 223 -2.05 -19.48 -6.71
C TRP A 223 -3.30 -19.50 -5.85
N LYS A 224 -3.15 -19.08 -4.60
CA LYS A 224 -4.22 -18.94 -3.62
C LYS A 224 -4.14 -17.58 -2.97
N PHE A 225 -5.29 -17.02 -2.60
CA PHE A 225 -5.38 -15.89 -1.70
C PHE A 225 -5.57 -16.37 -0.27
N HIS A 226 -4.94 -15.70 0.69
CA HIS A 226 -5.14 -15.90 2.12
C HIS A 226 -5.46 -14.56 2.77
N ALA A 227 -6.64 -14.46 3.39
CA ALA A 227 -7.04 -13.31 4.19
C ALA A 227 -6.33 -13.37 5.54
N ILE A 228 -5.36 -12.48 5.78
CA ILE A 228 -4.51 -12.55 6.99
C ILE A 228 -5.10 -11.67 8.10
N GLY A 229 -5.11 -10.35 7.93
CA GLY A 229 -5.60 -9.41 8.95
C GLY A 229 -4.82 -9.49 10.28
N ASP A 230 -3.52 -9.78 10.24
CA ASP A 230 -2.66 -9.85 11.42
C ASP A 230 -1.78 -8.61 11.53
N GLY A 231 -1.87 -7.97 12.70
CA GLY A 231 -1.21 -6.71 13.00
C GLY A 231 0.09 -6.91 13.79
N VAL A 232 1.04 -6.00 13.61
CA VAL A 232 2.30 -5.97 14.35
C VAL A 232 2.62 -4.57 14.88
N ALA A 233 3.34 -4.54 16.00
CA ALA A 233 3.94 -3.35 16.58
C ALA A 233 5.32 -3.04 15.95
N LYS A 234 5.41 -3.15 14.62
CA LYS A 234 6.62 -2.89 13.84
C LYS A 234 6.27 -1.90 12.74
N ASP A 235 7.10 -0.89 12.55
CA ASP A 235 7.00 0.06 11.45
C ASP A 235 7.48 -0.59 10.13
N LEU A 236 7.56 0.19 9.06
CA LEU A 236 7.99 -0.31 7.76
C LEU A 236 9.40 -0.92 7.81
N LYS A 237 10.33 -0.28 8.54
CA LYS A 237 11.69 -0.80 8.75
C LYS A 237 11.67 -2.18 9.42
N GLY A 238 10.88 -2.34 10.49
CA GLY A 238 10.74 -3.64 11.15
C GLY A 238 10.13 -4.72 10.25
N LEU A 239 9.27 -4.36 9.29
CA LEU A 239 8.74 -5.28 8.28
C LEU A 239 9.78 -5.63 7.20
N CYS A 240 10.60 -4.66 6.77
CA CYS A 240 11.74 -4.90 5.88
C CYS A 240 12.68 -5.96 6.48
N GLU A 241 13.06 -5.80 7.75
CA GLU A 241 13.88 -6.79 8.47
C GLU A 241 13.17 -8.15 8.59
N LEU A 242 11.87 -8.13 8.90
CA LEU A 242 11.04 -9.35 8.98
C LEU A 242 11.05 -10.14 7.68
N TYR A 243 11.02 -9.47 6.53
CA TYR A 243 11.00 -10.09 5.21
C TYR A 243 12.38 -10.17 4.52
N GLY A 244 13.45 -9.76 5.20
CA GLY A 244 14.82 -9.93 4.73
C GLY A 244 15.32 -8.87 3.75
N VAL A 245 14.61 -7.75 3.63
CA VAL A 245 15.14 -6.55 2.96
C VAL A 245 16.24 -6.00 3.87
N ARG A 246 17.45 -5.89 3.32
CA ARG A 246 18.54 -5.21 4.04
C ARG A 246 18.32 -3.71 3.95
N VAL A 247 18.47 -3.09 5.11
CA VAL A 247 18.28 -1.68 5.32
C VAL A 247 19.66 -1.21 5.79
N LEU A 248 20.42 -0.58 4.88
CA LEU A 248 21.83 -0.18 5.10
C LEU A 248 21.98 1.21 5.72
#